data_AF-C3ZQM7-F1
#
_entry.id   AF-C3ZQM7-F1
#
_cell.length_a   1.000
_cell.length_b   1.000
_cell.length_c   1.000
_cell.angle_alpha   90.00
_cell.angle_beta   90.00
_cell.angle_gamma   90.00
#
_symmetry.space_group_name_H-M   'P 1'
#
loop_
_entity.id
_entity.type
_entity.pdbx_description
1 polymer ?
#
loop_
_entity_poly.entity_id
_entity_poly.type
_entity_poly.pdbx_seq_one_letter_code
_entity_poly.pdbx_strand_id
1 'polypeptide(L)'
;MGTAMINKKGKSGVSSLFPPRRKEDSLQDYVQILVQRSKSNFYKGMLDDQLSCLPDHERPRVPVTDEVYHRCVTKSVRVRCTKLVFAYESTEEWGAVFRDNVQKRKAEGGYGSLEATYKEAERLWREHSPAYQRCRSVAMPGILPDGLRNIRRTRRPDETEGEYRRRIRRDVTNCKEQAVRDQQRIEASAILWREVRPAVHDLLEKLSEEGMAVKILQQDDVRREIASHIENYEPPQDPIAATIDLILLEVQRRLFNNNNNEDAS
;
A
#
# COMPACT_ATOMS: atom_id res chain seq x y z
N MET A 1 -16.26 35.43 -18.50
CA MET A 1 -16.20 34.53 -17.33
C MET A 1 -17.39 33.59 -17.37
N GLY A 2 -17.19 32.38 -17.87
CA GLY A 2 -18.22 31.33 -17.88
C GLY A 2 -17.79 30.22 -16.94
N THR A 3 -18.19 30.29 -15.68
CA THR A 3 -18.08 29.16 -14.74
C THR A 3 -18.98 28.05 -15.26
N ALA A 4 -18.39 27.09 -15.99
CA ALA A 4 -19.04 25.86 -16.35
C ALA A 4 -19.34 25.09 -15.06
N MET A 5 -20.57 25.28 -14.55
CA MET A 5 -21.10 24.50 -13.45
C MET A 5 -20.99 23.03 -13.83
N ILE A 6 -20.12 22.29 -13.13
CA ILE A 6 -20.13 20.84 -13.18
C ILE A 6 -21.49 20.43 -12.63
N ASN A 7 -22.40 20.11 -13.54
CA ASN A 7 -23.69 19.56 -13.24
C ASN A 7 -23.45 18.34 -12.32
N LYS A 8 -23.84 18.43 -11.05
CA LYS A 8 -23.57 17.39 -10.04
C LYS A 8 -24.16 16.02 -10.45
N LYS A 9 -25.05 15.99 -11.45
CA LYS A 9 -25.65 14.80 -12.09
C LYS A 9 -24.93 14.31 -13.37
N GLY A 10 -23.81 14.91 -13.77
CA GLY A 10 -23.07 14.56 -15.00
C GLY A 10 -22.34 13.22 -14.93
N LYS A 11 -22.30 12.50 -16.07
CA LYS A 11 -21.63 11.21 -16.28
C LYS A 11 -20.25 11.19 -15.61
N SER A 12 -20.01 10.23 -14.72
CA SER A 12 -18.70 9.99 -14.11
C SER A 12 -17.75 9.30 -15.09
N GLY A 13 -16.48 9.69 -15.08
CA GLY A 13 -15.43 9.03 -15.86
C GLY A 13 -14.46 9.98 -16.56
N VAL A 14 -13.37 9.43 -17.10
CA VAL A 14 -12.32 10.21 -17.79
C VAL A 14 -12.87 10.94 -19.02
N SER A 15 -13.86 10.36 -19.69
CA SER A 15 -14.49 10.94 -20.89
C SER A 15 -15.33 12.18 -20.61
N SER A 16 -15.72 12.44 -19.35
CA SER A 16 -16.35 13.70 -18.97
C SER A 16 -15.34 14.76 -18.52
N LEU A 17 -14.15 14.34 -18.09
CA LEU A 17 -13.07 15.23 -17.64
C LEU A 17 -12.25 15.77 -18.81
N PHE A 18 -12.02 14.96 -19.84
CA PHE A 18 -11.19 15.31 -20.99
C PHE A 18 -12.00 15.32 -22.29
N PRO A 19 -11.56 16.08 -23.31
CA PRO A 19 -12.16 15.98 -24.63
C PRO A 19 -12.09 14.54 -25.16
N PRO A 20 -13.16 14.08 -25.85
CA PRO A 20 -13.13 12.78 -26.52
C PRO A 20 -12.09 12.81 -27.65
N ARG A 21 -11.59 11.63 -28.02
CA ARG A 21 -10.75 11.43 -29.20
C ARG A 21 -11.45 12.02 -30.44
N ARG A 22 -10.72 12.79 -31.25
CA ARG A 22 -11.25 13.33 -32.51
C ARG A 22 -11.32 12.19 -33.54
N LYS A 23 -12.14 12.35 -34.59
CA LYS A 23 -12.31 11.27 -35.59
C LYS A 23 -11.04 11.08 -36.43
N GLU A 24 -10.30 12.16 -36.60
CA GLU A 24 -9.05 12.27 -37.32
C GLU A 24 -7.83 11.78 -36.52
N ASP A 25 -7.89 11.74 -35.19
CA ASP A 25 -6.77 11.28 -34.36
C ASP A 25 -6.51 9.80 -34.62
N SER A 26 -5.25 9.42 -34.87
CA SER A 26 -4.88 8.01 -34.95
C SER A 26 -4.98 7.33 -33.58
N LEU A 27 -4.90 5.99 -33.55
CA LEU A 27 -4.85 5.27 -32.26
C LEU A 27 -3.59 5.66 -31.48
N GLN A 28 -2.48 5.86 -32.20
CA GLN A 28 -1.21 6.29 -31.63
C GLN A 28 -1.30 7.65 -30.96
N ASP A 29 -1.84 8.66 -31.64
CA ASP A 29 -1.98 10.01 -31.07
C ASP A 29 -2.78 9.95 -29.77
N TYR A 30 -3.87 9.19 -29.77
CA TYR A 30 -4.68 9.03 -28.59
C TYR A 30 -3.98 8.28 -27.44
N VAL A 31 -3.16 7.27 -27.75
CA VAL A 31 -2.34 6.57 -26.76
C VAL A 31 -1.30 7.52 -26.16
N GLN A 32 -0.63 8.35 -26.96
CA GLN A 32 0.33 9.34 -26.49
C GLN A 32 -0.32 10.34 -25.53
N ILE A 33 -1.50 10.85 -25.87
CA ILE A 33 -2.28 11.73 -25.00
C ILE A 33 -2.59 11.06 -23.65
N LEU A 34 -2.98 9.78 -23.66
CA LEU A 34 -3.28 9.03 -22.44
C LEU A 34 -2.03 8.78 -21.59
N VAL A 35 -0.90 8.49 -22.22
CA VAL A 35 0.41 8.37 -21.55
C VAL A 35 0.77 9.69 -20.88
N GLN A 36 0.68 10.80 -21.61
CA GLN A 36 1.03 12.13 -21.09
C GLN A 36 0.12 12.56 -19.94
N ARG A 37 -1.20 12.35 -20.07
CA ARG A 37 -2.16 12.57 -18.98
C ARG A 37 -1.80 11.72 -17.76
N SER A 38 -1.49 10.45 -17.94
CA SER A 38 -1.15 9.56 -16.83
C SER A 38 0.13 9.98 -16.12
N LYS A 39 1.17 10.37 -16.87
CA LYS A 39 2.45 10.87 -16.32
C LYS A 39 2.28 12.13 -15.49
N SER A 40 1.42 13.03 -15.97
CA SER A 40 1.08 14.28 -15.27
C SER A 40 0.05 14.08 -14.16
N ASN A 41 -0.22 12.84 -13.75
CA ASN A 41 -1.25 12.48 -12.78
C ASN A 41 -2.62 13.12 -13.09
N PHE A 42 -2.99 13.10 -14.37
CA PHE A 42 -4.17 13.75 -14.95
C PHE A 42 -4.28 15.25 -14.63
N TYR A 43 -3.14 15.92 -14.48
CA TYR A 43 -3.02 17.35 -14.18
C TYR A 43 -3.65 17.75 -12.84
N LYS A 44 -3.73 16.80 -11.92
CA LYS A 44 -4.25 17.01 -10.56
C LYS A 44 -3.48 18.13 -9.85
N GLY A 45 -4.20 19.13 -9.35
CA GLY A 45 -3.63 20.24 -8.58
C GLY A 45 -3.01 21.36 -9.42
N MET A 46 -3.05 21.29 -10.76
CA MET A 46 -2.63 22.40 -11.61
C MET A 46 -3.65 23.54 -11.59
N LEU A 47 -3.14 24.77 -11.63
CA LEU A 47 -3.95 26.00 -11.73
C LEU A 47 -4.41 26.25 -13.17
N ASP A 48 -5.48 27.02 -13.34
CA ASP A 48 -6.07 27.32 -14.66
C ASP A 48 -5.06 27.93 -15.63
N ASP A 49 -4.19 28.82 -15.16
CA ASP A 49 -3.15 29.43 -15.99
C ASP A 49 -2.17 28.38 -16.53
N GLN A 50 -1.82 27.39 -15.72
CA GLN A 50 -0.93 26.30 -16.14
C GLN A 50 -1.64 25.34 -17.11
N LEU A 51 -2.94 25.09 -16.89
CA LEU A 51 -3.74 24.27 -17.79
C LEU A 51 -3.91 24.96 -19.16
N SER A 52 -4.00 26.28 -19.20
CA SER A 52 -4.14 27.07 -20.44
C SER A 52 -2.93 26.95 -21.38
N CYS A 53 -1.76 26.57 -20.86
CA CYS A 53 -0.57 26.32 -21.67
C CYS A 53 -0.58 24.94 -22.35
N LEU A 54 -1.46 24.02 -21.93
CA LEU A 54 -1.55 22.67 -22.51
C LEU A 54 -2.29 22.68 -23.85
N PRO A 55 -2.01 21.74 -24.77
CA PRO A 55 -2.80 21.58 -25.99
C PRO A 55 -4.27 21.26 -25.68
N ASP A 56 -5.20 21.82 -26.46
CA ASP A 56 -6.65 21.69 -26.22
C ASP A 56 -7.12 20.23 -26.15
N HIS A 57 -6.49 19.34 -26.90
CA HIS A 57 -6.84 17.92 -26.94
C HIS A 57 -6.29 17.14 -25.74
N GLU A 58 -5.35 17.69 -24.98
CA GLU A 58 -4.82 17.10 -23.75
C GLU A 58 -5.44 17.72 -22.50
N ARG A 59 -5.81 18.99 -22.58
CA ARG A 59 -6.27 19.82 -21.46
C ARG A 59 -7.55 19.25 -20.83
N PRO A 60 -7.61 19.13 -19.49
CA PRO A 60 -8.85 18.82 -18.80
C PRO A 60 -9.84 19.98 -18.96
N ARG A 61 -11.14 19.68 -19.03
CA ARG A 61 -12.20 20.68 -19.24
C ARG A 61 -12.43 21.58 -18.02
N VAL A 62 -11.91 21.16 -16.87
CA VAL A 62 -12.04 21.82 -15.56
C VAL A 62 -10.77 21.54 -14.74
N PRO A 63 -10.44 22.41 -13.75
CA PRO A 63 -9.43 22.11 -12.76
C PRO A 63 -9.62 20.75 -12.10
N VAL A 64 -8.52 19.99 -12.01
CA VAL A 64 -8.55 18.63 -11.45
C VAL A 64 -8.21 18.69 -9.96
N THR A 65 -9.23 19.03 -9.17
CA THR A 65 -9.16 18.97 -7.70
C THR A 65 -9.16 17.51 -7.21
N ASP A 66 -8.87 17.28 -5.92
CA ASP A 66 -8.98 15.95 -5.30
C ASP A 66 -10.35 15.30 -5.53
N GLU A 67 -11.42 16.06 -5.32
CA GLU A 67 -12.79 15.57 -5.49
C GLU A 67 -13.06 15.15 -6.95
N VAL A 68 -12.70 16.01 -7.91
CA VAL A 68 -12.85 15.73 -9.34
C VAL A 68 -12.02 14.53 -9.76
N TYR A 69 -10.78 14.44 -9.27
CA TYR A 69 -9.88 13.35 -9.55
C TYR A 69 -10.47 12.01 -9.08
N HIS A 70 -10.93 11.93 -7.83
CA HIS A 70 -11.51 10.69 -7.29
C HIS A 70 -12.82 10.30 -7.97
N ARG A 71 -13.62 11.28 -8.40
CA ARG A 71 -14.88 11.06 -9.12
C ARG A 71 -14.67 10.58 -10.57
N CYS A 72 -13.73 11.17 -11.30
CA CYS A 72 -13.58 10.94 -12.74
C CYS A 72 -12.45 9.96 -13.08
N VAL A 73 -11.37 9.93 -12.30
CA VAL A 73 -10.20 9.07 -12.52
C VAL A 73 -10.26 7.88 -11.57
N THR A 74 -11.07 6.88 -11.95
CA THR A 74 -11.26 5.68 -11.14
C THR A 74 -9.97 4.88 -10.98
N LYS A 75 -9.90 4.02 -9.95
CA LYS A 75 -8.74 3.14 -9.73
C LYS A 75 -8.43 2.25 -10.95
N SER A 76 -9.45 1.75 -11.66
CA SER A 76 -9.27 0.91 -12.84
C SER A 76 -8.68 1.67 -14.04
N VAL A 77 -9.03 2.95 -14.20
CA VAL A 77 -8.40 3.84 -15.19
C VAL A 77 -6.93 4.01 -14.86
N ARG A 78 -6.61 4.40 -13.62
CA ARG A 78 -5.22 4.62 -13.19
C ARG A 78 -4.36 3.41 -13.46
N VAL A 79 -4.81 2.23 -13.04
CA VAL A 79 -4.07 0.97 -13.25
C VAL A 79 -3.86 0.67 -14.73
N ARG A 80 -4.87 0.84 -15.58
CA ARG A 80 -4.71 0.61 -17.03
C ARG A 80 -3.73 1.60 -17.67
N CYS A 81 -3.79 2.87 -17.27
CA CYS A 81 -2.89 3.89 -17.80
C CYS A 81 -1.45 3.69 -17.29
N THR A 82 -1.24 3.30 -16.03
CA THR A 82 0.10 2.94 -15.51
C THR A 82 0.72 1.80 -16.32
N LYS A 83 -0.04 0.74 -16.61
CA LYS A 83 0.42 -0.37 -17.45
C LYS A 83 0.74 0.09 -18.87
N LEU A 84 -0.10 0.97 -19.44
CA LEU A 84 0.11 1.55 -20.75
C LEU A 84 1.39 2.39 -20.81
N VAL A 85 1.63 3.27 -19.83
CA VAL A 85 2.85 4.08 -19.72
C VAL A 85 4.08 3.18 -19.67
N PHE A 86 4.06 2.15 -18.83
CA PHE A 86 5.17 1.20 -18.74
C PHE A 86 5.47 0.51 -20.06
N ALA A 87 4.44 0.03 -20.76
CA ALA A 87 4.65 -0.64 -22.03
C ALA A 87 5.14 0.33 -23.12
N TYR A 88 4.60 1.54 -23.12
CA TYR A 88 4.89 2.55 -24.13
C TYR A 88 6.28 3.19 -23.96
N GLU A 89 6.73 3.42 -22.73
CA GLU A 89 8.02 4.06 -22.42
C GLU A 89 9.18 3.07 -22.26
N SER A 90 8.91 1.76 -22.36
CA SER A 90 9.98 0.77 -22.29
C SER A 90 11.02 0.96 -23.39
N THR A 91 12.29 0.97 -22.98
CA THR A 91 13.45 1.03 -23.88
C THR A 91 13.86 -0.33 -24.44
N GLU A 92 13.24 -1.41 -23.95
CA GLU A 92 13.52 -2.77 -24.40
C GLU A 92 12.84 -3.06 -25.77
N GLU A 93 13.31 -4.10 -26.46
CA GLU A 93 12.85 -4.46 -27.81
C GLU A 93 11.34 -4.69 -27.86
N TRP A 94 10.77 -5.36 -26.85
CA TRP A 94 9.33 -5.59 -26.76
C TRP A 94 8.53 -4.29 -26.64
N GLY A 95 9.12 -3.24 -26.05
CA GLY A 95 8.53 -1.91 -25.97
C GLY A 95 8.50 -1.21 -27.33
N ALA A 96 9.56 -1.39 -28.12
CA ALA A 96 9.59 -0.92 -29.51
C ALA A 96 8.54 -1.62 -30.37
N VAL A 97 8.40 -2.95 -30.24
CA VAL A 97 7.35 -3.75 -30.91
C VAL A 97 5.96 -3.29 -30.48
N PHE A 98 5.76 -3.03 -29.19
CA PHE A 98 4.49 -2.50 -28.69
C PHE A 98 4.14 -1.15 -29.35
N ARG A 99 5.09 -0.21 -29.40
CA ARG A 99 4.88 1.10 -30.04
C ARG A 99 4.57 0.94 -31.52
N ASP A 100 5.33 0.14 -32.25
CA ASP A 100 5.13 -0.14 -33.68
C ASP A 100 3.72 -0.72 -33.96
N ASN A 101 3.27 -1.69 -33.16
CA ASN A 101 1.93 -2.27 -33.28
C ASN A 101 0.79 -1.30 -32.91
N VAL A 102 1.05 -0.24 -32.13
CA VAL A 102 0.08 0.85 -31.90
C VAL A 102 -0.09 1.71 -33.15
N GLN A 103 0.96 1.90 -33.95
CA GLN A 103 0.93 2.72 -35.17
C GLN A 103 0.22 1.97 -36.32
N LYS A 104 0.46 0.66 -36.41
CA LYS A 104 -0.06 -0.20 -37.49
C LYS A 104 -1.57 -0.32 -37.49
N ARG A 105 -2.14 -0.49 -38.68
CA ARG A 105 -3.56 -0.87 -38.81
C ARG A 105 -3.77 -2.31 -38.38
N LYS A 106 -5.01 -2.66 -38.02
CA LYS A 106 -5.35 -4.04 -37.63
C LYS A 106 -4.98 -5.08 -38.70
N ALA A 107 -5.15 -4.73 -39.98
CA ALA A 107 -4.81 -5.61 -41.10
C ALA A 107 -3.30 -5.87 -41.24
N GLU A 108 -2.47 -5.00 -40.67
CA GLU A 108 -1.00 -5.06 -40.72
C GLU A 108 -0.41 -5.64 -39.41
N GLY A 109 -1.26 -6.20 -38.55
CA GLY A 109 -0.87 -6.75 -37.25
C GLY A 109 -0.95 -5.77 -36.07
N GLY A 110 -1.44 -4.55 -36.28
CA GLY A 110 -1.65 -3.59 -35.20
C GLY A 110 -2.86 -3.90 -34.31
N TYR A 111 -2.96 -3.23 -33.16
CA TYR A 111 -4.00 -3.55 -32.16
C TYR A 111 -5.43 -3.21 -32.62
N GLY A 112 -5.59 -2.22 -33.50
CA GLY A 112 -6.87 -1.83 -34.11
C GLY A 112 -7.90 -1.20 -33.15
N SER A 113 -7.69 -1.24 -31.84
CA SER A 113 -8.55 -0.59 -30.85
C SER A 113 -7.78 -0.31 -29.55
N LEU A 114 -8.23 0.69 -28.80
CA LEU A 114 -7.64 1.03 -27.50
C LEU A 114 -7.76 -0.11 -26.48
N GLU A 115 -8.86 -0.86 -26.51
CA GLU A 115 -9.05 -1.98 -25.57
C GLU A 115 -8.04 -3.11 -25.85
N ALA A 116 -7.75 -3.39 -27.13
CA ALA A 116 -6.69 -4.33 -27.49
C ALA A 116 -5.31 -3.82 -27.04
N THR A 117 -5.03 -2.53 -27.21
CA THR A 117 -3.79 -1.91 -26.70
C THR A 117 -3.66 -2.05 -25.17
N TYR A 118 -4.74 -1.81 -24.40
CA TYR A 118 -4.71 -2.00 -22.95
C TYR A 118 -4.48 -3.45 -22.53
N LYS A 119 -5.11 -4.40 -23.23
CA LYS A 119 -4.91 -5.84 -22.96
C LYS A 119 -3.46 -6.24 -23.17
N GLU A 120 -2.85 -5.75 -24.24
CA GLU A 120 -1.46 -6.07 -24.53
C GLU A 120 -0.49 -5.37 -23.56
N ALA A 121 -0.74 -4.10 -23.23
CA ALA A 121 0.03 -3.41 -22.19
C ALA A 121 -0.07 -4.13 -20.84
N GLU A 122 -1.24 -4.69 -20.53
CA GLU A 122 -1.40 -5.54 -19.35
C GLU A 122 -0.61 -6.85 -19.45
N ARG A 123 -0.60 -7.52 -20.60
CA ARG A 123 0.20 -8.73 -20.82
C ARG A 123 1.69 -8.43 -20.58
N LEU A 124 2.22 -7.40 -21.22
CA LEU A 124 3.63 -6.97 -21.09
C LEU A 124 3.98 -6.54 -19.67
N TRP A 125 3.08 -5.82 -18.98
CA TRP A 125 3.27 -5.50 -17.57
C TRP A 125 3.42 -6.76 -16.71
N ARG A 126 2.62 -7.81 -16.96
CA ARG A 126 2.70 -9.05 -16.18
C ARG A 126 3.97 -9.86 -16.47
N GLU A 127 4.52 -9.73 -17.66
CA GLU A 127 5.71 -10.45 -18.09
C GLU A 127 7.00 -9.75 -17.65
N HIS A 128 7.06 -8.43 -17.79
CA HIS A 128 8.30 -7.67 -17.67
C HIS A 128 8.35 -6.71 -16.47
N SER A 129 7.22 -6.37 -15.83
CA SER A 129 7.24 -5.41 -14.73
C SER A 129 7.77 -6.03 -13.43
N PRO A 130 8.82 -5.46 -12.80
CA PRO A 130 9.28 -5.91 -11.49
C PRO A 130 8.26 -5.63 -10.38
N ALA A 131 7.36 -4.65 -10.60
CA ALA A 131 6.27 -4.35 -9.68
C ALA A 131 5.12 -5.38 -9.75
N TYR A 132 5.11 -6.24 -10.78
CA TYR A 132 4.12 -7.30 -10.89
C TYR A 132 4.51 -8.51 -10.04
N GLN A 133 3.89 -8.62 -8.87
CA GLN A 133 4.02 -9.80 -8.03
C GLN A 133 3.06 -10.90 -8.51
N ARG A 134 3.56 -11.91 -9.22
CA ARG A 134 2.79 -13.08 -9.69
C ARG A 134 2.01 -13.75 -8.55
N CYS A 135 2.58 -13.80 -7.35
CA CYS A 135 1.94 -14.32 -6.14
C CYS A 135 0.72 -13.51 -5.66
N ARG A 136 0.55 -12.26 -6.12
CA ARG A 136 -0.66 -11.45 -5.88
C ARG A 136 -1.63 -11.47 -7.06
N SER A 137 -1.29 -12.17 -8.14
CA SER A 137 -2.13 -12.24 -9.33
C SER A 137 -3.33 -13.14 -9.10
N VAL A 138 -4.50 -12.62 -9.44
CA VAL A 138 -5.81 -13.25 -9.22
C VAL A 138 -6.14 -14.29 -10.30
N ALA A 139 -5.35 -14.32 -11.38
CA ALA A 139 -5.72 -14.99 -12.63
C ALA A 139 -5.10 -16.38 -12.82
N MET A 140 -4.14 -16.78 -11.98
CA MET A 140 -3.51 -18.10 -12.10
C MET A 140 -3.90 -18.96 -10.89
N PRO A 141 -4.68 -20.04 -11.09
CA PRO A 141 -4.74 -21.12 -10.13
C PRO A 141 -3.32 -21.61 -9.89
N GLY A 142 -2.84 -21.58 -8.65
CA GLY A 142 -1.47 -21.97 -8.37
C GLY A 142 -1.11 -21.93 -6.90
N ILE A 143 0.03 -22.54 -6.59
CA ILE A 143 0.68 -22.48 -5.29
C ILE A 143 1.57 -21.23 -5.31
N LEU A 144 1.38 -20.37 -4.32
CA LEU A 144 2.21 -19.19 -4.08
C LEU A 144 3.65 -19.63 -3.73
N PRO A 145 4.65 -18.75 -3.85
CA PRO A 145 6.04 -19.08 -3.50
C PRO A 145 6.24 -19.56 -2.05
N ASP A 146 5.29 -19.27 -1.16
CA ASP A 146 5.26 -19.71 0.25
C ASP A 146 4.60 -21.10 0.44
N GLY A 147 4.28 -21.82 -0.64
CA GLY A 147 3.64 -23.13 -0.58
C GLY A 147 2.12 -23.08 -0.36
N LEU A 148 1.52 -21.90 -0.18
CA LEU A 148 0.08 -21.76 0.03
C LEU A 148 -0.66 -21.72 -1.30
N ARG A 149 -1.77 -22.45 -1.43
CA ARG A 149 -2.63 -22.32 -2.62
C ARG A 149 -3.21 -20.90 -2.67
N ASN A 150 -3.18 -20.29 -3.86
CA ASN A 150 -3.82 -19.00 -4.17
C ASN A 150 -5.36 -19.17 -4.18
N ILE A 151 -5.95 -19.50 -3.03
CA ILE A 151 -7.37 -19.82 -2.83
C ILE A 151 -8.21 -18.55 -2.70
N ARG A 152 -7.57 -17.40 -2.42
CA ARG A 152 -8.27 -16.18 -2.01
C ARG A 152 -9.21 -15.62 -3.07
N ARG A 153 -9.07 -15.98 -4.36
CA ARG A 153 -9.93 -15.48 -5.44
C ARG A 153 -10.25 -16.45 -6.59
N THR A 154 -9.96 -17.74 -6.43
CA THR A 154 -10.37 -18.76 -7.41
C THR A 154 -11.75 -19.26 -7.04
N ARG A 155 -12.69 -19.24 -8.00
CA ARG A 155 -14.02 -19.85 -7.82
C ARG A 155 -13.83 -21.34 -7.57
N ARG A 156 -14.46 -21.89 -6.52
CA ARG A 156 -14.40 -23.34 -6.28
C ARG A 156 -15.20 -24.05 -7.38
N PRO A 157 -14.85 -25.30 -7.76
CA PRO A 157 -15.53 -26.03 -8.84
C PRO A 157 -17.06 -26.06 -8.68
N ASP A 158 -17.54 -26.21 -7.44
CA ASP A 158 -18.97 -26.35 -7.12
C ASP A 158 -19.63 -25.04 -6.68
N GLU A 159 -18.91 -23.93 -6.66
CA GLU A 159 -19.41 -22.65 -6.17
C GLU A 159 -20.10 -21.89 -7.30
N THR A 160 -21.24 -21.25 -7.03
CA THR A 160 -21.90 -20.32 -7.96
C THR A 160 -21.23 -18.94 -7.97
N GLU A 161 -21.41 -18.15 -9.03
CA GLU A 161 -20.89 -16.77 -9.10
C GLU A 161 -21.38 -15.89 -7.93
N GLY A 162 -22.63 -16.11 -7.49
CA GLY A 162 -23.22 -15.40 -6.35
C GLY A 162 -22.58 -15.77 -5.02
N GLU A 163 -22.22 -17.04 -4.82
CA GLU A 163 -21.51 -17.52 -3.63
C GLU A 163 -20.06 -17.04 -3.61
N TYR A 164 -19.37 -17.09 -4.75
CA TYR A 164 -18.04 -16.54 -4.92
C TYR A 164 -17.99 -15.06 -4.51
N ARG A 165 -18.91 -14.23 -5.03
CA ARG A 165 -18.99 -12.80 -4.67
C ARG A 165 -19.35 -12.55 -3.20
N ARG A 166 -20.07 -13.46 -2.54
CA ARG A 166 -20.38 -13.37 -1.10
C ARG A 166 -19.15 -13.72 -0.27
N ARG A 167 -18.41 -14.77 -0.64
CA ARG A 167 -17.16 -15.17 0.03
C ARG A 167 -16.10 -14.09 -0.03
N ILE A 168 -15.83 -13.55 -1.23
CA ILE A 168 -14.86 -12.46 -1.41
C ILE A 168 -15.24 -11.22 -0.59
N ARG A 169 -16.54 -10.90 -0.48
CA ARG A 169 -16.99 -9.78 0.34
C ARG A 169 -16.74 -10.01 1.83
N ARG A 170 -17.01 -11.21 2.35
CA ARG A 170 -16.70 -11.56 3.75
C ARG A 170 -15.20 -11.50 4.04
N ASP A 171 -14.38 -12.04 3.15
CA ASP A 171 -12.92 -12.03 3.32
C ASP A 171 -12.36 -10.60 3.36
N VAL A 172 -12.91 -9.68 2.56
CA VAL A 172 -12.54 -8.26 2.58
C VAL A 172 -12.96 -7.58 3.89
N THR A 173 -14.14 -7.90 4.43
CA THR A 173 -14.60 -7.38 5.72
C THR A 173 -13.70 -7.87 6.85
N ASN A 174 -13.41 -9.17 6.89
CA ASN A 174 -12.52 -9.77 7.90
C ASN A 174 -11.11 -9.18 7.84
N CYS A 175 -10.56 -8.92 6.65
CA CYS A 175 -9.27 -8.25 6.51
C CYS A 175 -9.29 -6.81 7.04
N LYS A 176 -10.41 -6.08 6.91
CA LYS A 176 -10.54 -4.72 7.47
C LYS A 176 -10.63 -4.75 8.98
N GLU A 177 -11.42 -5.66 9.54
CA GLU A 177 -11.53 -5.84 10.99
C GLU A 177 -10.19 -6.24 11.61
N GLN A 178 -9.45 -7.15 10.95
CA GLN A 178 -8.12 -7.52 11.40
C GLN A 178 -7.15 -6.33 11.35
N ALA A 179 -7.17 -5.54 10.27
CA ALA A 179 -6.32 -4.35 10.16
C ALA A 179 -6.63 -3.30 11.24
N VAL A 180 -7.90 -3.13 11.62
CA VAL A 180 -8.29 -2.25 12.72
C VAL A 180 -7.75 -2.78 14.06
N ARG A 181 -7.88 -4.09 14.31
CA ARG A 181 -7.32 -4.70 15.53
C ARG A 181 -5.80 -4.60 15.58
N ASP A 182 -5.12 -4.83 14.46
CA ASP A 182 -3.67 -4.71 14.37
C ASP A 182 -3.22 -3.27 14.63
N GLN A 183 -3.95 -2.28 14.08
CA GLN A 183 -3.69 -0.86 14.33
C GLN A 183 -3.88 -0.50 15.81
N GLN A 184 -4.97 -0.94 16.43
CA GLN A 184 -5.20 -0.75 17.87
C GLN A 184 -4.10 -1.39 18.71
N ARG A 185 -3.61 -2.57 18.31
CA ARG A 185 -2.52 -3.27 19.00
C ARG A 185 -1.18 -2.54 18.84
N ILE A 186 -0.92 -1.97 17.67
CA ILE A 186 0.26 -1.13 17.42
C ILE A 186 0.18 0.15 18.25
N GLU A 187 -0.98 0.79 18.32
CA GLU A 187 -1.20 2.00 19.13
C GLU A 187 -1.02 1.71 20.63
N ALA A 188 -1.62 0.63 21.13
CA ALA A 188 -1.42 0.19 22.51
C ALA A 188 0.06 -0.12 22.81
N SER A 189 0.74 -0.81 21.88
CA SER A 189 2.19 -1.09 22.02
C SER A 189 3.02 0.20 21.97
N ALA A 190 2.64 1.18 21.16
CA ALA A 190 3.34 2.46 21.05
C ALA A 190 3.16 3.31 22.32
N ILE A 191 2.00 3.27 22.95
CA ILE A 191 1.75 3.92 24.26
C ILE A 191 2.62 3.27 25.33
N LEU A 192 2.58 1.94 25.43
CA LEU A 192 3.41 1.16 26.34
C LEU A 192 4.91 1.49 26.19
N TRP A 193 5.39 1.52 24.93
CA TRP A 193 6.79 1.82 24.63
C TRP A 193 7.17 3.26 24.95
N ARG A 194 6.27 4.24 24.91
CA ARG A 194 6.58 5.61 25.34
C ARG A 194 6.86 5.70 26.84
N GLU A 195 6.24 4.83 27.63
CA GLU A 195 6.36 4.85 29.09
C GLU A 195 7.53 4.00 29.57
N VAL A 196 7.75 2.83 28.96
CA VAL A 196 8.83 1.90 29.34
C VAL A 196 10.19 2.40 28.84
N ARG A 197 10.25 2.97 27.62
CA ARG A 197 11.52 3.32 26.97
C ARG A 197 12.39 4.31 27.76
N PRO A 198 11.88 5.42 28.30
CA PRO A 198 12.70 6.34 29.09
C PRO A 198 13.31 5.66 30.32
N ALA A 199 12.51 4.89 31.06
CA ALA A 199 12.97 4.18 32.25
C ALA A 199 14.08 3.16 31.94
N VAL A 200 13.95 2.43 30.84
CA VAL A 200 14.99 1.49 30.39
C VAL A 200 16.27 2.23 29.95
N HIS A 201 16.15 3.37 29.28
CA HIS A 201 17.32 4.18 28.93
C HIS A 201 18.04 4.73 30.17
N ASP A 202 17.30 5.28 31.13
CA ASP A 202 17.86 5.79 32.39
C ASP A 202 18.53 4.67 33.20
N LEU A 203 17.95 3.46 33.18
CA LEU A 203 18.54 2.28 33.80
C LEU A 203 19.83 1.88 33.08
N LEU A 204 19.82 1.77 31.75
CA LEU A 204 21.00 1.42 30.96
C LEU A 204 22.16 2.40 31.17
N GLU A 205 21.87 3.69 31.33
CA GLU A 205 22.90 4.68 31.66
C GLU A 205 23.54 4.38 33.03
N LYS A 206 22.74 4.05 34.05
CA LYS A 206 23.24 3.64 35.38
C LYS A 206 24.01 2.32 35.34
N LEU A 207 23.58 1.38 34.51
CA LEU A 207 24.19 0.06 34.37
C LEU A 207 25.44 0.07 33.47
N SER A 208 25.73 1.18 32.79
CA SER A 208 26.91 1.32 31.93
C SER A 208 28.23 1.37 32.72
N GLU A 209 28.17 1.68 34.02
CA GLU A 209 29.31 1.63 34.92
C GLU A 209 29.73 0.17 35.22
N GLU A 210 31.03 -0.10 35.16
CA GLU A 210 31.57 -1.45 35.33
C GLU A 210 31.19 -2.06 36.69
N GLY A 211 30.58 -3.24 36.66
CA GLY A 211 30.17 -3.97 37.86
C GLY A 211 28.89 -3.48 38.54
N MET A 212 28.28 -2.38 38.09
CA MET A 212 27.07 -1.84 38.71
C MET A 212 25.86 -2.77 38.57
N ALA A 213 25.69 -3.43 37.43
CA ALA A 213 24.60 -4.39 37.24
C ALA A 213 24.66 -5.55 38.23
N VAL A 214 25.84 -6.16 38.42
CA VAL A 214 26.02 -7.24 39.38
C VAL A 214 25.80 -6.75 40.81
N LYS A 215 26.29 -5.55 41.14
CA LYS A 215 26.12 -4.95 42.47
C LYS A 215 24.67 -4.67 42.82
N ILE A 216 23.88 -4.12 41.89
CA ILE A 216 22.45 -3.85 42.08
C ILE A 216 21.69 -5.18 42.20
N LEU A 217 22.00 -6.16 41.35
CA LEU A 217 21.35 -7.47 41.38
C LEU A 217 21.64 -8.25 42.67
N GLN A 218 22.75 -7.96 43.35
CA GLN A 218 23.08 -8.57 44.64
C GLN A 218 22.29 -7.99 45.82
N GLN A 219 21.56 -6.89 45.64
CA GLN A 219 20.75 -6.29 46.71
C GLN A 219 19.58 -7.21 47.08
N ASP A 220 19.38 -7.45 48.38
CA ASP A 220 18.42 -8.44 48.89
C ASP A 220 16.95 -8.13 48.54
N ASP A 221 16.60 -6.85 48.42
CA ASP A 221 15.29 -6.41 47.96
C ASP A 221 15.07 -6.72 46.47
N VAL A 222 16.04 -6.39 45.62
CA VAL A 222 15.98 -6.68 44.17
C VAL A 222 15.89 -8.18 43.91
N ARG A 223 16.70 -9.00 44.59
CA ARG A 223 16.66 -10.46 44.44
C ARG A 223 15.32 -11.05 44.86
N ARG A 224 14.76 -10.58 45.97
CA ARG A 224 13.45 -11.04 46.45
C ARG A 224 12.34 -10.67 45.48
N GLU A 225 12.41 -9.49 44.87
CA GLU A 225 11.43 -9.05 43.88
C GLU A 225 11.48 -9.93 42.62
N ILE A 226 12.67 -10.18 42.06
CA ILE A 226 12.81 -11.05 40.89
C ILE A 226 12.39 -12.50 41.22
N ALA A 227 12.79 -13.02 42.38
CA ALA A 227 12.40 -14.35 42.84
C ALA A 227 10.89 -14.48 43.11
N SER A 228 10.17 -13.38 43.31
CA SER A 228 8.70 -13.40 43.38
C SER A 228 8.03 -13.65 42.03
N HIS A 229 8.76 -13.44 40.93
CA HIS A 229 8.28 -13.60 39.56
C HIS A 229 8.84 -14.84 38.85
N ILE A 230 9.99 -15.35 39.29
CA ILE A 230 10.69 -16.48 38.67
C ILE A 230 10.93 -17.57 39.71
N GLU A 231 10.32 -18.74 39.50
CA GLU A 231 10.48 -19.91 40.36
C GLU A 231 11.93 -20.43 40.27
N ASN A 232 12.56 -20.69 41.42
CA ASN A 232 13.96 -21.11 41.54
C ASN A 232 14.96 -20.12 40.92
N TYR A 233 14.72 -18.82 41.05
CA TYR A 233 15.64 -17.80 40.55
C TYR A 233 17.03 -17.88 41.21
N GLU A 234 18.06 -18.06 40.38
CA GLU A 234 19.46 -17.94 40.75
C GLU A 234 20.06 -16.73 40.02
N PRO A 235 20.63 -15.74 40.73
CA PRO A 235 21.14 -14.56 40.06
C PRO A 235 22.41 -14.85 39.27
N PRO A 236 22.49 -14.38 38.02
CA PRO A 236 23.68 -14.51 37.20
C PRO A 236 24.90 -13.81 37.81
N GLN A 237 26.07 -14.37 37.55
CA GLN A 237 27.36 -13.77 37.90
C GLN A 237 27.93 -12.92 36.75
N ASP A 238 27.46 -13.13 35.51
CA ASP A 238 27.93 -12.36 34.37
C ASP A 238 27.20 -11.00 34.26
N PRO A 239 27.92 -9.91 33.95
CA PRO A 239 27.33 -8.56 33.90
C PRO A 239 26.24 -8.37 32.85
N ILE A 240 26.27 -9.13 31.76
CA ILE A 240 25.32 -8.99 30.65
C ILE A 240 23.97 -9.58 31.06
N ALA A 241 23.94 -10.80 31.59
CA ALA A 241 22.72 -11.40 32.10
C ALA A 241 22.16 -10.62 33.29
N ALA A 242 23.02 -10.11 34.19
CA ALA A 242 22.58 -9.24 35.27
C ALA A 242 21.89 -7.96 34.76
N THR A 243 22.40 -7.38 33.67
CA THR A 243 21.77 -6.23 33.00
C THR A 243 20.41 -6.59 32.43
N ILE A 244 20.29 -7.75 31.78
CA ILE A 244 19.03 -8.24 31.20
C ILE A 244 17.97 -8.46 32.30
N ASP A 245 18.34 -9.11 33.40
CA ASP A 245 17.43 -9.35 34.53
C ASP A 245 16.89 -8.04 35.12
N LEU A 246 17.76 -7.03 35.28
CA LEU A 246 17.35 -5.72 35.78
C LEU A 246 16.45 -4.96 34.79
N ILE A 247 16.70 -5.06 33.48
CA ILE A 247 15.83 -4.48 32.45
C ILE A 247 14.44 -5.14 32.49
N LEU A 248 14.39 -6.47 32.60
CA LEU A 248 13.13 -7.21 32.67
C LEU A 248 12.34 -6.84 33.92
N LEU A 249 13.01 -6.71 35.07
CA LEU A 249 12.38 -6.24 36.31
C LEU A 249 11.82 -4.82 36.16
N GLU A 250 12.58 -3.89 35.58
CA GLU A 250 12.10 -2.52 35.39
C GLU A 250 10.92 -2.46 34.42
N VAL A 251 10.94 -3.25 33.35
CA VAL A 251 9.80 -3.40 32.44
C VAL A 251 8.58 -3.90 33.22
N GLN A 252 8.72 -4.95 34.04
CA GLN A 252 7.63 -5.47 34.88
C GLN A 252 7.08 -4.41 35.83
N ARG A 253 7.94 -3.69 36.56
CA ARG A 253 7.52 -2.60 37.47
C ARG A 253 6.67 -1.57 36.77
N ARG A 254 7.03 -1.18 35.53
CA ARG A 254 6.26 -0.20 34.74
C ARG A 254 4.94 -0.76 34.25
N LEU A 255 4.91 -2.01 33.81
CA LEU A 255 3.68 -2.66 33.36
C LEU A 255 2.67 -2.84 34.51
N PHE A 256 3.12 -3.22 35.71
CA PHE A 256 2.23 -3.46 36.84
C PHE A 256 1.82 -2.18 37.58
N ASN A 257 2.68 -1.15 37.65
CA ASN A 257 2.30 0.12 38.27
C ASN A 257 1.28 0.91 37.43
N ASN A 258 1.23 0.71 36.11
CA ASN A 258 0.21 1.34 35.26
C ASN A 258 -1.18 0.73 35.44
N ASN A 259 -1.28 -0.59 35.62
CA ASN A 259 -2.57 -1.25 35.82
C ASN A 259 -3.26 -0.84 37.15
N ASN A 260 -2.49 -0.55 38.19
CA ASN A 260 -3.05 -0.15 39.49
C ASN A 260 -3.60 1.29 39.51
N ASN A 261 -3.29 2.13 38.51
CA ASN A 261 -3.83 3.49 38.41
C ASN A 261 -5.13 3.57 37.61
N GLU A 262 -5.45 2.57 36.78
CA GLU A 262 -6.73 2.53 36.03
C GLU A 262 -7.91 2.05 36.90
N ASP A 263 -7.67 1.23 37.92
CA ASP A 263 -8.71 0.76 38.86
C ASP A 263 -9.06 1.78 39.98
N ALA A 264 -8.40 2.95 39.99
CA ALA A 264 -8.58 4.00 41.00
C ALA A 264 -9.30 5.27 40.46
N SER A 265 -9.82 5.26 39.23
CA SER A 265 -10.51 6.39 38.58
C SER A 265 -12.00 6.13 38.34
#